data_AF-W2KUT8-F1
#
_entry.id   AF-W2KUT8-F1
#
_cell.length_a   1.000
_cell.length_b   1.000
_cell.length_c   1.000
_cell.angle_alpha   90.00
_cell.angle_beta   90.00
_cell.angle_gamma   90.00
#
_symmetry.space_group_name_H-M   'P 1'
#
loop_
_entity.id
_entity.type
_entity.pdbx_description
1 polymer ?
#
loop_
_entity_poly.entity_id
_entity_poly.type
_entity_poly.pdbx_seq_one_letter_code
_entity_poly.pdbx_strand_id
1 'polypeptide(L)'
;MIFIHTLVKWKCVRQEFDDAVEARCATTEEDKTKMLRCVKNSFNRQLLETLCKFEWNTTADDVTEERIVAEVDKTVNNVINDSIIAS
;
A
#
# COMPACT_ATOMS: atom_id res chain seq x y z
N MET A 1 -5.67 -2.88 -16.72
CA MET A 1 -5.53 -1.49 -16.21
C MET A 1 -6.41 -1.11 -15.01
N ILE A 2 -7.40 -1.93 -14.55
CA ILE A 2 -8.25 -1.56 -13.39
C ILE A 2 -7.50 -1.65 -12.04
N PHE A 3 -6.58 -2.63 -11.89
CA PHE A 3 -5.88 -2.88 -10.63
C PHE A 3 -4.91 -1.76 -10.21
N ILE A 4 -4.22 -1.14 -11.18
CA ILE A 4 -3.23 -0.08 -10.90
C ILE A 4 -3.91 1.18 -10.34
N HIS A 5 -5.06 1.56 -10.89
CA HIS A 5 -5.80 2.73 -10.39
C HIS A 5 -6.27 2.52 -8.94
N THR A 6 -6.62 1.28 -8.57
CA THR A 6 -6.96 0.91 -7.19
C THR A 6 -5.74 0.98 -6.27
N LEU A 7 -4.56 0.55 -6.73
CA LEU A 7 -3.32 0.64 -5.96
C LEU A 7 -2.86 2.09 -5.73
N VAL A 8 -2.95 2.93 -6.76
CA VAL A 8 -2.64 4.37 -6.65
C VAL A 8 -3.58 5.05 -5.65
N LYS A 9 -4.90 4.79 -5.75
CA LYS A 9 -5.88 5.31 -4.79
C LYS A 9 -5.60 4.82 -3.37
N TRP A 10 -5.29 3.54 -3.19
CA TRP A 10 -4.94 2.99 -1.89
C TRP A 10 -3.70 3.69 -1.31
N LYS A 11 -2.64 3.89 -2.09
CA LYS A 11 -1.42 4.59 -1.64
C LYS A 11 -1.71 6.02 -1.18
N CYS A 12 -2.54 6.76 -1.92
CA CYS A 12 -2.98 8.10 -1.55
C CYS A 12 -3.71 8.11 -0.19
N VAL A 13 -4.77 7.29 -0.06
CA VAL A 13 -5.57 7.19 1.17
C VAL A 13 -4.72 6.72 2.36
N ARG A 14 -3.75 5.84 2.11
CA ARG A 14 -2.86 5.32 3.14
C ARG A 14 -1.90 6.36 3.67
N GLN A 15 -1.40 7.22 2.78
CA GLN A 15 -0.55 8.36 3.13
C GLN A 15 -1.33 9.42 3.93
N GLU A 16 -2.57 9.72 3.55
CA GLU A 16 -3.44 10.62 4.33
C GLU A 16 -3.73 10.08 5.74
N PHE A 17 -3.92 8.76 5.88
CA PHE A 17 -4.07 8.15 7.20
C PHE A 17 -2.78 8.22 8.02
N ASP A 18 -1.62 8.02 7.39
CA ASP A 18 -0.32 8.10 8.06
C ASP A 18 -0.03 9.51 8.59
N ASP A 19 -0.29 10.53 7.76
CA ASP A 19 -0.17 11.95 8.11
C ASP A 19 -1.13 12.32 9.26
N ALA A 20 -2.39 11.84 9.20
CA ALA A 20 -3.35 12.05 10.28
C ALA A 20 -2.96 11.34 11.59
N VAL A 21 -2.36 10.15 11.51
CA VAL A 21 -1.83 9.42 12.68
C VAL A 21 -0.61 10.14 13.24
N GLU A 22 0.29 10.63 12.39
CA GLU A 22 1.45 11.40 12.79
C GLU A 22 1.05 12.70 13.49
N ALA A 23 0.11 13.47 12.92
CA ALA A 23 -0.40 14.69 13.52
C ALA A 23 -1.09 14.45 14.87
N ARG A 24 -1.83 13.34 15.01
CA ARG A 24 -2.45 12.93 16.28
C ARG A 24 -1.45 12.47 17.33
N CYS A 25 -0.38 11.80 16.92
CA CYS A 25 0.65 11.34 17.83
C CYS A 25 1.64 12.45 18.21
N ALA A 26 1.84 13.45 17.36
CA ALA A 26 2.57 14.67 17.73
C ALA A 26 1.90 15.43 18.89
N THR A 27 0.60 15.19 19.11
CA THR A 27 -0.20 15.81 20.19
C THR A 27 -0.48 14.88 21.37
N THR A 28 -0.30 13.57 21.21
CA THR A 28 -0.58 12.56 22.24
C THR A 28 0.56 11.55 22.25
N GLU A 29 1.23 11.36 23.39
CA GLU A 29 2.32 10.38 23.61
C GLU A 29 1.82 8.91 23.56
N GLU A 30 0.84 8.64 22.71
CA GLU A 30 0.34 7.30 22.40
C GLU A 30 1.29 6.60 21.42
N ASP A 31 1.43 5.30 21.62
CA ASP A 31 2.33 4.43 20.87
C ASP A 31 1.96 4.42 19.37
N LYS A 32 2.70 5.17 18.52
CA LYS A 32 2.51 5.24 17.05
C LYS A 32 2.32 3.85 16.43
N THR A 33 3.06 2.87 16.94
CA THR A 33 3.07 1.47 16.49
C THR A 33 1.74 0.75 16.69
N LYS A 34 0.93 1.15 17.69
CA LYS A 34 -0.41 0.60 17.93
C LYS A 34 -1.49 1.28 17.09
N MET A 35 -1.30 2.55 16.71
CA MET A 35 -2.25 3.29 15.86
C MET A 35 -2.06 3.00 14.37
N LEU A 36 -0.85 2.62 13.95
CA LEU A 36 -0.59 2.20 12.58
C LEU A 36 -1.34 0.91 12.27
N ARG A 37 -2.42 1.02 11.50
CA ARG A 37 -3.14 -0.14 10.97
C ARG A 37 -2.18 -0.94 10.09
N CYS A 38 -1.97 -2.23 10.40
CA CYS A 38 -1.19 -3.16 9.59
C CYS A 38 -1.55 -3.00 8.10
N VAL A 39 -0.55 -2.95 7.24
CA VAL A 39 -0.64 -2.83 5.77
C VAL A 39 -1.60 -3.90 5.24
N LYS A 40 -1.44 -5.15 5.67
CA LYS A 40 -2.36 -6.27 5.32
C LYS A 40 -3.81 -5.96 5.64
N ASN A 41 -4.06 -5.34 6.80
CA ASN A 41 -5.41 -5.04 7.29
C ASN A 41 -6.00 -3.76 6.67
N SER A 42 -5.17 -2.94 6.03
CA SER A 42 -5.60 -1.78 5.24
C SER A 42 -5.90 -2.13 3.79
N PHE A 43 -5.49 -3.31 3.32
CA PHE A 43 -5.84 -3.83 2.02
C PHE A 43 -7.21 -4.51 2.05
N ASN A 44 -7.95 -4.40 0.95
CA ASN A 44 -9.09 -5.29 0.74
C ASN A 44 -8.55 -6.73 0.59
N ARG A 45 -9.07 -7.66 1.39
CA ARG A 45 -8.60 -9.05 1.43
C ARG A 45 -8.61 -9.70 0.04
N GLN A 46 -9.68 -9.51 -0.72
CA GLN A 46 -9.84 -10.05 -2.06
C GLN A 46 -8.84 -9.42 -3.06
N LEU A 47 -8.54 -8.14 -2.89
CA LEU A 47 -7.52 -7.44 -3.67
C LEU A 47 -6.12 -7.97 -3.36
N LEU A 48 -5.79 -8.15 -2.08
CA LEU A 48 -4.50 -8.67 -1.63
C LEU A 48 -4.28 -10.10 -2.12
N GLU A 49 -5.28 -10.98 -1.99
CA GLU A 49 -5.21 -12.35 -2.50
C GLU A 49 -5.01 -12.40 -4.02
N THR A 50 -5.67 -11.50 -4.75
CA THR A 50 -5.50 -11.41 -6.20
C THR A 50 -4.08 -10.94 -6.55
N LEU A 51 -3.56 -9.90 -5.89
CA LEU A 51 -2.19 -9.43 -6.12
C LEU A 51 -1.15 -10.49 -5.78
N CYS A 52 -1.32 -11.14 -4.62
CA CYS A 52 -0.42 -12.22 -4.20
C CYS A 52 -0.40 -13.35 -5.23
N LYS A 53 -1.57 -13.78 -5.70
CA LYS A 53 -1.69 -14.91 -6.62
C LYS A 53 -1.23 -14.59 -8.05
N PHE A 54 -1.60 -13.43 -8.57
CA PHE A 54 -1.41 -13.09 -9.98
C PHE A 54 -0.15 -12.27 -10.26
N GLU A 55 0.23 -11.36 -9.37
CA GLU A 55 1.37 -10.45 -9.60
C GLU A 55 2.63 -10.92 -8.87
N TRP A 56 2.49 -11.42 -7.63
CA TRP A 56 3.63 -11.71 -6.76
C TRP A 56 3.95 -13.19 -6.60
N ASN A 57 3.09 -14.06 -7.16
CA ASN A 57 3.18 -15.52 -7.06
C ASN A 57 3.42 -16.04 -5.62
N THR A 58 2.74 -15.41 -4.66
CA THR A 58 2.77 -15.73 -3.22
C THR A 58 1.34 -15.82 -2.67
N THR A 59 1.18 -15.96 -1.36
CA THR A 59 -0.12 -15.96 -0.68
C THR A 59 -0.23 -14.79 0.29
N ALA A 60 -1.45 -14.36 0.61
CA ALA A 60 -1.69 -13.26 1.55
C ALA A 60 -1.16 -13.56 2.97
N ASP A 61 -1.01 -14.84 3.30
CA ASP A 61 -0.43 -15.29 4.58
C ASP A 61 1.09 -15.13 4.58
N ASP A 62 1.73 -15.61 3.52
CA ASP A 62 3.20 -15.68 3.38
C ASP A 62 3.84 -14.32 3.03
N VAL A 63 3.12 -13.43 2.33
CA VAL A 63 3.65 -12.12 1.95
C VAL A 63 3.90 -11.25 3.19
N THR A 64 5.07 -10.62 3.31
CA THR A 64 5.35 -9.68 4.41
C THR A 64 4.79 -8.29 4.11
N GLU A 65 4.55 -7.49 5.15
CA GLU A 65 4.05 -6.12 4.98
C GLU A 65 5.02 -5.25 4.17
N GLU A 66 6.32 -5.42 4.41
CA GLU A 66 7.39 -4.75 3.67
C GLU A 66 7.35 -5.11 2.17
N ARG A 67 7.10 -6.38 1.86
CA ARG A 67 7.00 -6.87 0.49
C ARG A 67 5.80 -6.28 -0.23
N ILE A 68 4.65 -6.18 0.45
CA ILE A 68 3.44 -5.54 -0.10
C ILE A 68 3.75 -4.10 -0.49
N VAL A 69 4.36 -3.32 0.42
CA VAL A 69 4.68 -1.91 0.15
C VAL A 69 5.68 -1.78 -0.99
N ALA A 70 6.74 -2.57 -1.01
CA ALA A 70 7.76 -2.52 -2.05
C ALA A 70 7.20 -2.86 -3.44
N GLU A 71 6.33 -3.87 -3.54
CA GLU A 71 5.74 -4.24 -4.82
C GLU A 71 4.68 -3.23 -5.29
N VAL A 72 3.86 -2.70 -4.38
CA VAL A 72 2.91 -1.62 -4.71
C VAL A 72 3.67 -0.39 -5.18
N ASP A 73 4.75 -0.02 -4.50
CA ASP A 73 5.59 1.11 -4.90
C ASP A 73 6.21 0.89 -6.28
N LYS A 74 6.72 -0.32 -6.54
CA LYS A 74 7.24 -0.72 -7.84
C LYS A 74 6.17 -0.65 -8.93
N THR A 75 4.96 -1.16 -8.71
CA THR A 75 3.86 -1.10 -9.68
C THR A 75 3.45 0.34 -9.98
N VAL A 76 3.35 1.19 -8.95
CA VAL A 76 3.01 2.61 -9.12
C VAL A 76 4.13 3.36 -9.84
N ASN A 77 5.40 3.16 -9.46
CA ASN A 77 6.55 3.80 -10.08
C ASN A 77 6.77 3.36 -11.52
N ASN A 78 6.56 2.08 -11.83
CA ASN A 78 6.72 1.57 -13.19
C ASN A 78 5.73 2.26 -14.15
N VAL A 79 4.49 2.50 -13.72
CA VAL A 79 3.47 3.21 -14.52
C VAL A 79 3.77 4.69 -14.71
N ILE A 80 4.28 5.35 -13.67
CA ILE A 80 4.72 6.75 -13.77
C ILE A 80 5.87 6.85 -14.77
N ASN A 81 6.84 5.93 -14.69
CA ASN A 81 7.99 5.96 -15.59
C ASN A 81 7.57 5.64 -17.03
N ASP A 82 6.71 4.63 -17.26
CA ASP A 82 6.18 4.28 -18.58
C ASP A 82 5.36 5.43 -19.21
N SER A 83 4.66 6.23 -18.39
CA SER A 83 3.95 7.43 -18.85
C SER A 83 4.87 8.60 -19.23
N ILE A 84 6.12 8.62 -18.76
CA ILE A 84 7.11 9.67 -19.05
C ILE A 84 7.90 9.36 -20.32
N ILE A 85 8.06 8.09 -20.72
CA ILE A 85 8.79 7.72 -21.95
C ILE A 85 7.91 7.88 -23.22
N ALA A 86 6.62 8.19 -23.07
CA ALA A 86 5.67 8.34 -24.17
C ALA A 86 5.33 9.81 -24.54
N SER A 87 6.14 10.79 -24.10
CA SER A 87 6.00 12.22 -24.49
C SER A 87 7.07 12.69 -25.45
#